data_AF-A0A3N9P1V1-F1
#
_entry.id   AF-A0A3N9P1V1-F1
#
_cell.length_a   1.000
_cell.length_b   1.000
_cell.length_c   1.000
_cell.angle_alpha   90.00
_cell.angle_beta   90.00
_cell.angle_gamma   90.00
#
_symmetry.space_group_name_H-M   'P 1'
#
loop_
_entity.id
_entity.type
_entity.pdbx_description
1 polymer ?
#
loop_
_entity_poly.entity_id
_entity_poly.type
_entity_poly.pdbx_seq_one_letter_code
_entity_poly.pdbx_strand_id
1 'polypeptide(L)'
;MIDSLKKWITSTSFLLLAAMLLGLGAQGVSAAAAQTPQLDEVGIVTLGDSVTAGYEPGMNMNSQPYGYAERLLEQAWFHGKRAALGNYGILGLKTAGLRSYTAAIKDGTAITADSIQPGIADPRLASFAAKSAQTKADIAAAKLITITIGGNDVSSLLVQAKDMSDDDLQARVQELLAAYTTNVTAALENIRAMNPNATIIIADQYQPVPQLYAGQSYAKLMGAAASFTQAADNLAANVTRAEAPVLVAHAASRFAGQEGSLTHIISGSDFHPTQLGYETIAKVFAEMVWGDYRVPSSFLTPSASQRPMTIVVNSTELNTPNKPIVRSGQNFLALADVLKAMGASGKWDNKTSSATIVYGGRTVVITIGSKTIQADGRKIAIDSPAFLQKTGKEVKTYLPLAALAAGLGFDVEYSAQLRTAFINP
;
A
#
# COMPACT_ATOMS: atom_id res chain seq x y z
N MET A 1 -33.55 26.56 -37.88
CA MET A 1 -32.21 26.76 -37.33
C MET A 1 -31.87 25.52 -36.53
N ILE A 2 -31.21 24.58 -37.19
CA ILE A 2 -30.91 23.20 -36.79
C ILE A 2 -29.57 22.87 -37.46
N ASP A 3 -28.74 22.02 -36.83
CA ASP A 3 -27.54 21.31 -37.34
C ASP A 3 -26.59 21.97 -38.35
N SER A 4 -25.33 22.09 -37.95
CA SER A 4 -24.18 21.75 -38.80
C SER A 4 -22.93 21.45 -37.94
N LEU A 5 -22.06 20.47 -38.25
CA LEU A 5 -22.23 19.29 -39.10
C LEU A 5 -21.19 18.21 -38.68
N LYS A 6 -21.64 16.99 -38.37
CA LYS A 6 -20.78 15.78 -38.31
C LYS A 6 -20.85 15.04 -39.66
N LYS A 7 -19.74 14.37 -40.05
CA LYS A 7 -19.50 13.39 -41.16
C LYS A 7 -18.24 13.83 -41.96
N TRP A 8 -17.34 12.96 -42.47
CA TRP A 8 -17.24 11.49 -42.61
C TRP A 8 -15.75 11.05 -42.33
N ILE A 9 -15.32 9.78 -42.07
CA ILE A 9 -15.44 8.48 -42.79
C ILE A 9 -14.73 8.59 -44.18
N THR A 10 -13.82 7.73 -44.68
CA THR A 10 -13.26 6.36 -44.42
C THR A 10 -11.81 6.34 -44.97
N SER A 11 -10.87 5.40 -44.72
CA SER A 11 -10.64 4.34 -43.71
C SER A 11 -9.25 3.68 -43.93
N THR A 12 -8.82 2.79 -43.02
CA THR A 12 -7.86 1.66 -43.22
C THR A 12 -6.54 1.87 -43.98
N SER A 13 -5.42 1.56 -43.31
CA SER A 13 -4.47 0.53 -43.78
C SER A 13 -3.56 0.03 -42.64
N PHE A 14 -3.45 -1.30 -42.50
CA PHE A 14 -2.39 -1.93 -41.70
C PHE A 14 -1.09 -1.96 -42.52
N LEU A 15 0.05 -1.81 -41.86
CA LEU A 15 1.36 -2.22 -42.39
C LEU A 15 2.12 -3.00 -41.33
N LEU A 16 1.86 -4.31 -41.26
CA LEU A 16 2.78 -5.24 -40.59
C LEU A 16 4.04 -5.35 -41.44
N LEU A 17 5.20 -4.97 -40.89
CA LEU A 17 6.48 -5.24 -41.53
C LEU A 17 7.00 -6.64 -41.12
N ALA A 18 6.48 -7.67 -41.78
CA ALA A 18 6.91 -9.05 -41.56
C ALA A 18 8.26 -9.31 -42.28
N ALA A 19 9.36 -9.32 -41.52
CA ALA A 19 10.68 -9.66 -42.03
C ALA A 19 10.91 -11.19 -42.06
N MET A 20 10.58 -11.85 -43.17
CA MET A 20 11.03 -13.22 -43.42
C MET A 20 12.49 -13.22 -43.90
N LEU A 21 13.36 -13.95 -43.20
CA LEU A 21 14.74 -14.23 -43.63
C LEU A 21 15.02 -15.74 -43.50
N LEU A 22 14.78 -16.46 -44.59
CA LEU A 22 15.49 -17.70 -44.89
C LEU A 22 16.83 -17.28 -45.52
N GLY A 23 18.00 -17.79 -45.12
CA GLY A 23 18.31 -18.72 -44.04
C GLY A 23 19.56 -19.53 -44.40
N LEU A 24 20.57 -19.58 -43.52
CA LEU A 24 21.74 -20.44 -43.66
C LEU A 24 22.36 -20.70 -42.28
N GLY A 25 22.99 -21.86 -42.09
CA GLY A 25 23.22 -22.44 -40.77
C GLY A 25 24.44 -21.91 -40.02
N ALA A 26 24.24 -21.60 -38.74
CA ALA A 26 25.28 -21.65 -37.71
C ALA A 26 24.68 -22.31 -36.46
N GLN A 27 25.30 -23.39 -35.96
CA GLN A 27 24.91 -24.01 -34.69
C GLN A 27 25.44 -23.17 -33.52
N GLY A 28 24.81 -22.01 -33.30
CA GLY A 28 25.03 -21.24 -32.09
C GLY A 28 24.51 -22.01 -30.88
N VAL A 29 25.39 -22.34 -29.94
CA VAL A 29 25.00 -22.90 -28.64
C VAL A 29 24.01 -21.92 -28.01
N SER A 30 22.81 -22.40 -27.69
CA SER A 30 21.82 -21.57 -26.99
C SER A 30 22.37 -21.27 -25.59
N ALA A 31 22.94 -20.07 -25.44
CA ALA A 31 23.22 -19.50 -24.15
C ALA A 31 21.87 -19.29 -23.46
N ALA A 32 21.49 -20.24 -22.60
CA ALA A 32 20.30 -20.13 -21.77
C ALA A 32 20.34 -18.77 -21.08
N ALA A 33 19.38 -17.91 -21.41
CA ALA A 33 19.32 -16.57 -20.83
C ALA A 33 19.14 -16.74 -19.33
N ALA A 34 20.22 -16.51 -18.58
CA ALA A 34 20.21 -16.64 -17.14
C ALA A 34 19.12 -15.71 -16.61
N GLN A 35 18.04 -16.30 -16.11
CA GLN A 35 16.96 -15.54 -15.50
C GLN A 35 17.56 -14.81 -14.32
N THR A 36 17.71 -13.48 -14.46
CA THR A 36 18.07 -12.61 -13.35
C THR A 36 17.13 -12.94 -12.20
N PRO A 37 17.62 -13.34 -11.01
CA PRO A 37 16.74 -13.76 -9.93
C PRO A 37 15.67 -12.70 -9.70
N GLN A 38 14.40 -13.08 -9.87
CA GLN A 38 13.29 -12.18 -9.64
C GLN A 38 13.29 -11.87 -8.14
N LEU A 39 13.61 -10.62 -7.80
CA LEU A 39 13.79 -10.19 -6.42
C LEU A 39 12.45 -10.31 -5.69
N ASP A 40 12.49 -10.83 -4.47
CA ASP A 40 11.30 -11.34 -3.78
C ASP A 40 10.43 -10.22 -3.19
N GLU A 41 9.76 -9.48 -4.06
CA GLU A 41 8.87 -8.37 -3.71
C GLU A 41 7.61 -8.86 -3.00
N VAL A 42 7.15 -8.09 -2.00
CA VAL A 42 5.88 -8.30 -1.32
C VAL A 42 4.82 -7.43 -1.98
N GLY A 43 4.08 -8.00 -2.93
CA GLY A 43 2.85 -7.41 -3.43
C GLY A 43 1.79 -7.39 -2.32
N ILE A 44 1.38 -6.17 -1.93
CA ILE A 44 0.30 -5.90 -0.98
C ILE A 44 -0.88 -5.34 -1.77
N VAL A 45 -2.05 -5.94 -1.62
CA VAL A 45 -3.30 -5.43 -2.21
C VAL A 45 -4.29 -5.13 -1.10
N THR A 46 -5.01 -4.01 -1.21
CA THR A 46 -6.08 -3.65 -0.28
C THR A 46 -7.38 -3.44 -1.06
N LEU A 47 -8.45 -4.14 -0.66
CA LEU A 47 -9.75 -4.13 -1.33
C LEU A 47 -10.83 -3.75 -0.32
N GLY A 48 -11.73 -2.81 -0.62
CA GLY A 48 -12.75 -2.48 0.35
C GLY A 48 -13.45 -1.15 0.15
N ASP A 49 -13.87 -0.56 1.26
CA ASP A 49 -14.60 0.70 1.31
C ASP A 49 -13.69 1.94 1.50
N SER A 50 -14.28 3.03 2.00
CA SER A 50 -13.60 4.28 2.30
C SER A 50 -12.50 4.15 3.37
N VAL A 51 -12.56 3.14 4.25
CA VAL A 51 -11.49 2.87 5.24
C VAL A 51 -10.28 2.23 4.55
N THR A 52 -10.49 1.37 3.55
CA THR A 52 -9.41 0.89 2.67
C THR A 52 -8.86 2.03 1.81
N ALA A 53 -9.74 2.94 1.35
CA ALA A 53 -9.36 4.10 0.56
C ALA A 53 -8.56 5.17 1.32
N GLY A 54 -8.37 5.05 2.64
CA GLY A 54 -7.69 6.03 3.49
C GLY A 54 -8.39 7.38 3.54
N TYR A 55 -9.72 7.40 3.52
CA TYR A 55 -10.54 8.61 3.49
C TYR A 55 -10.60 9.33 4.86
N GLU A 56 -10.39 10.64 4.86
CA GLU A 56 -10.76 11.56 5.94
C GLU A 56 -11.68 12.68 5.39
N PRO A 57 -12.55 13.27 6.23
CA PRO A 57 -13.45 14.35 5.82
C PRO A 57 -12.73 15.52 5.13
N GLY A 58 -13.26 15.96 3.99
CA GLY A 58 -12.69 17.04 3.18
C GLY A 58 -11.69 16.58 2.10
N MET A 59 -11.35 15.29 2.03
CA MET A 59 -10.59 14.76 0.90
C MET A 59 -11.32 14.92 -0.45
N ASN A 60 -10.55 15.14 -1.50
CA ASN A 60 -11.02 15.34 -2.87
C ASN A 60 -10.06 14.67 -3.88
N MET A 61 -10.33 14.82 -5.19
CA MET A 61 -9.52 14.18 -6.26
C MET A 61 -8.03 14.54 -6.29
N ASN A 62 -7.61 15.62 -5.62
CA ASN A 62 -6.19 16.00 -5.50
C ASN A 62 -5.55 15.55 -4.18
N SER A 63 -6.33 15.01 -3.24
CA SER A 63 -5.82 14.50 -1.97
C SER A 63 -5.08 13.18 -2.18
N GLN A 64 -3.86 13.08 -1.63
CA GLN A 64 -3.16 11.80 -1.51
C GLN A 64 -3.67 11.08 -0.26
N PRO A 65 -4.21 9.85 -0.37
CA PRO A 65 -4.59 9.06 0.80
C PRO A 65 -3.39 8.75 1.69
N TYR A 66 -3.65 8.60 2.99
CA TYR A 66 -2.68 8.08 3.95
C TYR A 66 -3.44 7.41 5.10
N GLY A 67 -4.02 6.24 4.79
CA GLY A 67 -4.80 5.41 5.71
C GLY A 67 -3.95 4.31 6.33
N TYR A 68 -4.58 3.14 6.56
CA TYR A 68 -3.87 1.97 7.08
C TYR A 68 -3.05 1.25 5.99
N ALA A 69 -3.48 1.33 4.72
CA ALA A 69 -2.86 0.62 3.60
C ALA A 69 -1.45 1.15 3.30
N GLU A 70 -1.28 2.47 3.27
CA GLU A 70 0.00 3.13 3.04
C GLU A 70 0.96 2.90 4.22
N ARG A 71 0.45 2.88 5.45
CA ARG A 71 1.22 2.48 6.64
C ARG A 71 1.67 1.02 6.58
N LEU A 72 0.84 0.11 6.05
CA LEU A 72 1.18 -1.31 5.93
C LEU A 72 2.31 -1.56 4.91
N LEU A 73 2.37 -0.75 3.86
CA LEU A 73 3.52 -0.66 2.94
C LEU A 73 4.78 -0.13 3.66
N GLU A 74 4.65 0.94 4.44
CA GLU A 74 5.78 1.44 5.26
C GLU A 74 6.29 0.39 6.25
N GLN A 75 5.41 -0.43 6.83
CA GLN A 75 5.82 -1.55 7.69
C GLN A 75 6.58 -2.63 6.92
N ALA A 76 6.19 -2.95 5.68
CA ALA A 76 6.97 -3.87 4.85
C ALA A 76 8.42 -3.36 4.65
N TRP A 77 8.58 -2.06 4.39
CA TRP A 77 9.91 -1.44 4.28
C TRP A 77 10.68 -1.44 5.62
N PHE A 78 10.01 -1.17 6.75
CA PHE A 78 10.56 -1.28 8.11
C PHE A 78 11.00 -2.71 8.51
N HIS A 79 10.42 -3.73 7.89
CA HIS A 79 10.77 -5.14 8.06
C HIS A 79 11.65 -5.69 6.92
N GLY A 80 12.38 -4.78 6.24
CA GLY A 80 13.46 -5.10 5.32
C GLY A 80 12.99 -5.66 3.97
N LYS A 81 11.70 -5.51 3.64
CA LYS A 81 11.12 -6.04 2.41
C LYS A 81 11.20 -5.00 1.29
N ARG A 82 11.33 -5.52 0.06
CA ARG A 82 10.83 -4.84 -1.14
C ARG A 82 9.33 -5.02 -1.18
N ALA A 83 8.56 -3.98 -1.43
CA ALA A 83 7.10 -4.06 -1.40
C ALA A 83 6.43 -3.03 -2.29
N ALA A 84 5.30 -3.41 -2.88
CA ALA A 84 4.45 -2.58 -3.71
C ALA A 84 3.00 -2.64 -3.21
N LEU A 85 2.24 -1.55 -3.37
CA LEU A 85 0.88 -1.40 -2.86
C LEU A 85 -0.14 -1.13 -3.99
N GLY A 86 -1.09 -2.05 -4.17
CA GLY A 86 -2.31 -1.83 -4.93
C GLY A 86 -3.47 -1.49 -4.01
N ASN A 87 -3.74 -0.20 -3.75
CA ASN A 87 -4.91 0.24 -2.98
C ASN A 87 -6.14 0.43 -3.89
N TYR A 88 -7.17 -0.37 -3.64
CA TYR A 88 -8.44 -0.42 -4.39
C TYR A 88 -9.66 -0.24 -3.48
N GLY A 89 -9.55 0.59 -2.43
CA GLY A 89 -10.69 1.00 -1.61
C GLY A 89 -11.61 1.98 -2.35
N ILE A 90 -12.92 1.71 -2.39
CA ILE A 90 -13.93 2.49 -3.11
C ILE A 90 -14.88 3.18 -2.11
N LEU A 91 -15.10 4.49 -2.26
CA LEU A 91 -15.90 5.28 -1.31
C LEU A 91 -17.37 4.81 -1.31
N GLY A 92 -17.91 4.56 -0.11
CA GLY A 92 -19.30 4.13 0.07
C GLY A 92 -19.61 2.69 -0.36
N LEU A 93 -18.60 1.87 -0.68
CA LEU A 93 -18.78 0.47 -1.06
C LEU A 93 -19.38 -0.35 0.11
N LYS A 94 -20.32 -1.22 -0.21
CA LYS A 94 -20.96 -2.20 0.68
C LYS A 94 -20.47 -3.62 0.38
N THR A 95 -20.73 -4.56 1.27
CA THR A 95 -20.33 -5.98 1.08
C THR A 95 -20.81 -6.55 -0.26
N ALA A 96 -22.06 -6.26 -0.64
CA ALA A 96 -22.63 -6.65 -1.94
C ALA A 96 -21.89 -6.03 -3.14
N GLY A 97 -21.42 -4.79 -2.99
CA GLY A 97 -20.60 -4.11 -4.00
C GLY A 97 -19.21 -4.73 -4.14
N LEU A 98 -18.55 -5.08 -3.03
CA LEU A 98 -17.26 -5.78 -3.06
C LEU A 98 -17.37 -7.15 -3.75
N ARG A 99 -18.46 -7.88 -3.51
CA ARG A 99 -18.77 -9.14 -4.22
C ARG A 99 -18.89 -8.91 -5.73
N SER A 100 -19.63 -7.90 -6.17
CA SER A 100 -19.77 -7.56 -7.60
C SER A 100 -18.45 -7.09 -8.23
N TYR A 101 -17.66 -6.29 -7.51
CA TYR A 101 -16.37 -5.76 -7.97
C TYR A 101 -15.33 -6.87 -8.16
N THR A 102 -15.17 -7.74 -7.16
CA THR A 102 -14.27 -8.90 -7.24
C THR A 102 -14.70 -9.89 -8.33
N ALA A 103 -16.01 -10.11 -8.53
CA ALA A 103 -16.52 -10.90 -9.65
C ALA A 103 -16.16 -10.26 -11.00
N ALA A 104 -16.41 -8.96 -11.18
CA ALA A 104 -16.13 -8.27 -12.44
C ALA A 104 -14.64 -8.31 -12.83
N ILE A 105 -13.72 -8.17 -11.85
CA ILE A 105 -12.27 -8.32 -12.09
C ILE A 105 -11.91 -9.78 -12.46
N LYS A 106 -12.44 -10.75 -11.70
CA LYS A 106 -12.22 -12.20 -11.93
C LYS A 106 -12.71 -12.64 -13.31
N ASP A 107 -13.89 -12.18 -13.73
CA ASP A 107 -14.53 -12.56 -14.99
C ASP A 107 -14.14 -11.63 -16.17
N GLY A 108 -13.51 -10.47 -15.90
CA GLY A 108 -13.09 -9.50 -16.92
C GLY A 108 -14.24 -8.68 -17.52
N THR A 109 -15.33 -8.49 -16.77
CA THR A 109 -16.53 -7.78 -17.24
C THR A 109 -16.46 -6.27 -16.99
N ALA A 110 -17.33 -5.51 -17.67
CA ALA A 110 -17.32 -4.06 -17.59
C ALA A 110 -17.78 -3.53 -16.21
N ILE A 111 -16.92 -2.72 -15.59
CA ILE A 111 -17.15 -2.09 -14.29
C ILE A 111 -17.84 -0.73 -14.50
N THR A 112 -19.06 -0.58 -13.97
CA THR A 112 -19.85 0.67 -13.95
C THR A 112 -20.41 0.90 -12.55
N ALA A 113 -21.00 2.07 -12.30
CA ALA A 113 -21.68 2.33 -11.02
C ALA A 113 -22.75 1.26 -10.75
N ASP A 114 -23.66 1.05 -11.72
CA ASP A 114 -24.78 0.12 -11.55
C ASP A 114 -24.39 -1.36 -11.58
N SER A 115 -23.31 -1.74 -12.27
CA SER A 115 -22.84 -3.15 -12.27
C SER A 115 -22.14 -3.55 -10.97
N ILE A 116 -21.59 -2.59 -10.22
CA ILE A 116 -20.98 -2.82 -8.91
C ILE A 116 -22.00 -2.59 -7.79
N GLN A 117 -22.53 -1.37 -7.69
CA GLN A 117 -23.44 -0.94 -6.63
C GLN A 117 -24.23 0.30 -7.10
N PRO A 118 -25.51 0.16 -7.48
CA PRO A 118 -26.35 1.29 -7.87
C PRO A 118 -26.33 2.42 -6.84
N GLY A 119 -26.13 3.65 -7.33
CA GLY A 119 -26.01 4.85 -6.48
C GLY A 119 -24.67 5.05 -5.76
N ILE A 120 -23.63 4.24 -6.03
CA ILE A 120 -22.28 4.49 -5.49
C ILE A 120 -21.68 5.80 -6.04
N ALA A 121 -21.08 6.59 -5.15
CA ALA A 121 -20.69 7.97 -5.41
C ALA A 121 -19.17 8.24 -5.29
N ASP A 122 -18.34 7.26 -5.66
CA ASP A 122 -16.88 7.47 -5.72
C ASP A 122 -16.49 8.18 -7.04
N PRO A 123 -15.95 9.42 -7.01
CA PRO A 123 -15.53 10.14 -8.21
C PRO A 123 -14.37 9.46 -8.96
N ARG A 124 -13.69 8.48 -8.34
CA ARG A 124 -12.58 7.72 -8.92
C ARG A 124 -13.04 6.46 -9.68
N LEU A 125 -14.34 6.13 -9.70
CA LEU A 125 -14.83 4.84 -10.23
C LEU A 125 -14.40 4.56 -11.68
N ALA A 126 -14.37 5.57 -12.55
CA ALA A 126 -13.89 5.43 -13.92
C ALA A 126 -12.40 5.03 -14.00
N SER A 127 -11.58 5.44 -13.04
CA SER A 127 -10.18 5.04 -12.90
C SER A 127 -10.07 3.57 -12.46
N PHE A 128 -10.89 3.13 -11.50
CA PHE A 128 -10.96 1.72 -11.09
C PHE A 128 -11.44 0.80 -12.24
N ALA A 129 -12.42 1.25 -13.04
CA ALA A 129 -12.87 0.52 -14.22
C ALA A 129 -11.76 0.39 -15.28
N ALA A 130 -11.07 1.50 -15.60
CA ALA A 130 -9.96 1.52 -16.56
C ALA A 130 -8.74 0.70 -16.09
N LYS A 131 -8.52 0.59 -14.77
CA LYS A 131 -7.43 -0.19 -14.16
C LYS A 131 -7.78 -1.64 -13.85
N SER A 132 -9.00 -2.11 -14.12
CA SER A 132 -9.48 -3.47 -13.79
C SER A 132 -8.50 -4.61 -14.16
N ALA A 133 -7.85 -4.53 -15.32
CA ALA A 133 -6.83 -5.50 -15.74
C ALA A 133 -5.55 -5.46 -14.88
N GLN A 134 -5.13 -4.27 -14.41
CA GLN A 134 -4.04 -4.12 -13.45
C GLN A 134 -4.45 -4.64 -12.07
N THR A 135 -5.66 -4.31 -11.61
CA THR A 135 -6.20 -4.84 -10.34
C THR A 135 -6.20 -6.37 -10.33
N LYS A 136 -6.51 -7.01 -11.46
CA LYS A 136 -6.42 -8.47 -11.62
C LYS A 136 -4.99 -8.99 -11.51
N ALA A 137 -4.04 -8.32 -12.16
CA ALA A 137 -2.62 -8.67 -12.12
C ALA A 137 -2.04 -8.51 -10.71
N ASP A 138 -2.34 -7.40 -10.04
CA ASP A 138 -1.92 -7.13 -8.66
C ASP A 138 -2.49 -8.18 -7.70
N ILE A 139 -3.79 -8.50 -7.78
CA ILE A 139 -4.41 -9.56 -6.97
C ILE A 139 -3.71 -10.89 -7.23
N ALA A 140 -3.45 -11.26 -8.49
CA ALA A 140 -2.78 -12.52 -8.85
C ALA A 140 -1.31 -12.61 -8.38
N ALA A 141 -0.62 -11.48 -8.28
CA ALA A 141 0.77 -11.40 -7.81
C ALA A 141 0.92 -11.17 -6.29
N ALA A 142 -0.16 -10.77 -5.60
CA ALA A 142 -0.11 -10.44 -4.18
C ALA A 142 0.34 -11.61 -3.29
N LYS A 143 1.16 -11.30 -2.28
CA LYS A 143 1.42 -12.20 -1.14
C LYS A 143 0.46 -11.93 0.02
N LEU A 144 0.03 -10.68 0.16
CA LEU A 144 -0.89 -10.22 1.20
C LEU A 144 -2.05 -9.45 0.55
N ILE A 145 -3.28 -9.82 0.91
CA ILE A 145 -4.49 -9.09 0.56
C ILE A 145 -5.19 -8.68 1.86
N THR A 146 -5.52 -7.40 2.03
CA THR A 146 -6.32 -6.94 3.19
C THR A 146 -7.67 -6.40 2.75
N ILE A 147 -8.68 -6.53 3.62
CA ILE A 147 -10.05 -6.09 3.35
C ILE A 147 -10.64 -5.33 4.54
N THR A 148 -11.15 -4.12 4.31
CA THR A 148 -12.10 -3.45 5.22
C THR A 148 -13.42 -3.22 4.48
N ILE A 149 -14.50 -3.82 4.97
CA ILE A 149 -15.82 -3.72 4.34
C ILE A 149 -16.91 -4.00 5.38
N GLY A 150 -18.06 -3.35 5.23
CA GLY A 150 -19.25 -3.57 6.08
C GLY A 150 -19.75 -2.31 6.77
N GLY A 151 -18.91 -1.28 6.96
CA GLY A 151 -19.32 -0.03 7.62
C GLY A 151 -20.52 0.63 6.94
N ASN A 152 -20.54 0.64 5.60
CA ASN A 152 -21.64 1.17 4.80
C ASN A 152 -22.90 0.27 4.77
N ASP A 153 -22.79 -0.99 5.17
CA ASP A 153 -23.93 -1.90 5.33
C ASP A 153 -24.62 -1.66 6.69
N VAL A 154 -23.85 -1.35 7.74
CA VAL A 154 -24.33 -1.25 9.14
C VAL A 154 -24.54 0.18 9.66
N SER A 155 -24.06 1.21 8.98
CA SER A 155 -24.01 2.59 9.49
C SER A 155 -25.37 3.18 9.90
N SER A 156 -26.49 2.65 9.41
CA SER A 156 -27.83 3.09 9.85
C SER A 156 -28.12 2.74 11.32
N LEU A 157 -27.50 1.69 11.86
CA LEU A 157 -27.65 1.29 13.28
C LEU A 157 -27.16 2.39 14.24
N LEU A 158 -26.16 3.18 13.83
CA LEU A 158 -25.59 4.27 14.64
C LEU A 158 -26.63 5.34 15.03
N VAL A 159 -27.69 5.48 14.23
CA VAL A 159 -28.81 6.39 14.49
C VAL A 159 -30.07 5.63 14.93
N GLN A 160 -30.32 4.44 14.37
CA GLN A 160 -31.58 3.70 14.54
C GLN A 160 -31.62 2.84 15.82
N ALA A 161 -30.49 2.34 16.32
CA ALA A 161 -30.48 1.39 17.44
C ALA A 161 -31.02 1.97 18.77
N LYS A 162 -31.10 3.30 18.89
CA LYS A 162 -31.70 4.00 20.04
C LYS A 162 -33.24 3.92 20.06
N ASP A 163 -33.87 3.72 18.91
CA ASP A 163 -35.32 3.68 18.72
C ASP A 163 -35.87 2.25 18.58
N MET A 164 -34.98 1.24 18.63
CA MET A 164 -35.30 -0.19 18.49
C MET A 164 -35.42 -0.87 19.86
N SER A 165 -36.34 -1.83 19.97
CA SER A 165 -36.30 -2.83 21.04
C SER A 165 -35.04 -3.70 20.91
N ASP A 166 -34.70 -4.45 21.96
CA ASP A 166 -33.54 -5.34 21.91
C ASP A 166 -33.76 -6.53 20.95
N ASP A 167 -35.00 -7.04 20.88
CA ASP A 167 -35.39 -8.10 19.93
C ASP A 167 -35.35 -7.60 18.47
N ASP A 168 -35.88 -6.41 18.18
CA ASP A 168 -35.85 -5.80 16.84
C ASP A 168 -34.40 -5.55 16.38
N LEU A 169 -33.57 -5.04 17.29
CA LEU A 169 -32.15 -4.80 17.00
C LEU A 169 -31.41 -6.13 16.79
N GLN A 170 -31.67 -7.16 17.61
CA GLN A 170 -31.08 -8.48 17.43
C GLN A 170 -31.46 -9.07 16.06
N ALA A 171 -32.74 -9.02 15.68
CA ALA A 171 -33.21 -9.49 14.39
C ALA A 171 -32.55 -8.73 13.23
N ARG A 172 -32.46 -7.39 13.32
CA ARG A 172 -31.81 -6.54 12.31
C ARG A 172 -30.30 -6.80 12.20
N VAL A 173 -29.62 -7.06 13.32
CA VAL A 173 -28.20 -7.43 13.34
C VAL A 173 -28.02 -8.80 12.66
N GLN A 174 -28.85 -9.80 12.96
CA GLN A 174 -28.76 -11.12 12.31
C GLN A 174 -28.97 -11.05 10.79
N GLU A 175 -29.92 -10.24 10.31
CA GLU A 175 -30.12 -9.99 8.86
C GLU A 175 -28.85 -9.42 8.21
N LEU A 176 -28.24 -8.40 8.83
CA LEU A 176 -27.01 -7.77 8.34
C LEU A 176 -25.80 -8.72 8.39
N LEU A 177 -25.69 -9.57 9.41
CA LEU A 177 -24.63 -10.58 9.53
C LEU A 177 -24.78 -11.68 8.47
N ALA A 178 -26.00 -12.11 8.16
CA ALA A 178 -26.26 -13.07 7.08
C ALA A 178 -25.89 -12.50 5.70
N ALA A 179 -26.24 -11.23 5.43
CA ALA A 179 -25.85 -10.51 4.22
C ALA A 179 -24.32 -10.33 4.11
N TYR A 180 -23.67 -9.87 5.19
CA TYR A 180 -22.21 -9.76 5.28
C TYR A 180 -21.54 -11.10 4.97
N THR A 181 -21.94 -12.17 5.67
CA THR A 181 -21.34 -13.50 5.54
C THR A 181 -21.44 -14.03 4.11
N THR A 182 -22.62 -13.92 3.50
CA THR A 182 -22.87 -14.33 2.11
C THR A 182 -22.01 -13.55 1.12
N ASN A 183 -21.93 -12.23 1.27
CA ASN A 183 -21.25 -11.36 0.33
C ASN A 183 -19.72 -11.43 0.44
N VAL A 184 -19.19 -11.45 1.66
CA VAL A 184 -17.74 -11.53 1.91
C VAL A 184 -17.21 -12.91 1.54
N THR A 185 -17.95 -14.00 1.79
CA THR A 185 -17.56 -15.35 1.33
C THR A 185 -17.40 -15.39 -0.18
N ALA A 186 -18.40 -14.95 -0.94
CA ALA A 186 -18.34 -14.91 -2.40
C ALA A 186 -17.24 -13.96 -2.93
N ALA A 187 -16.94 -12.86 -2.23
CA ALA A 187 -15.80 -11.99 -2.57
C ALA A 187 -14.45 -12.69 -2.36
N LEU A 188 -14.29 -13.44 -1.26
CA LEU A 188 -13.09 -14.25 -0.99
C LEU A 188 -12.94 -15.40 -1.99
N GLU A 189 -14.04 -16.04 -2.42
CA GLU A 189 -14.02 -17.04 -3.50
C GLU A 189 -13.55 -16.42 -4.83
N ASN A 190 -14.06 -15.24 -5.19
CA ASN A 190 -13.60 -14.51 -6.38
C ASN A 190 -12.11 -14.17 -6.31
N ILE A 191 -11.62 -13.72 -5.15
CA ILE A 191 -10.20 -13.45 -4.90
C ILE A 191 -9.38 -14.74 -5.01
N ARG A 192 -9.84 -15.85 -4.40
CA ARG A 192 -9.19 -17.17 -4.45
C ARG A 192 -9.12 -17.78 -5.85
N ALA A 193 -10.04 -17.43 -6.74
CA ALA A 193 -9.99 -17.81 -8.15
C ALA A 193 -8.97 -16.99 -8.96
N MET A 194 -8.56 -15.80 -8.49
CA MET A 194 -7.49 -15.00 -9.07
C MET A 194 -6.12 -15.27 -8.43
N ASN A 195 -6.10 -15.55 -7.12
CA ASN A 195 -4.91 -15.89 -6.34
C ASN A 195 -5.22 -16.99 -5.30
N PRO A 196 -4.84 -18.25 -5.59
CA PRO A 196 -5.11 -19.37 -4.69
C PRO A 196 -4.30 -19.35 -3.38
N ASN A 197 -3.21 -18.56 -3.31
CA ASN A 197 -2.12 -18.74 -2.34
C ASN A 197 -1.95 -17.56 -1.35
N ALA A 198 -2.35 -16.34 -1.70
CA ALA A 198 -2.11 -15.17 -0.84
C ALA A 198 -2.70 -15.31 0.57
N THR A 199 -2.01 -14.80 1.59
CA THR A 199 -2.63 -14.55 2.90
C THR A 199 -3.69 -13.47 2.73
N ILE A 200 -4.91 -13.72 3.19
CA ILE A 200 -5.97 -12.71 3.24
C ILE A 200 -6.25 -12.34 4.69
N ILE A 201 -6.34 -11.04 5.00
CA ILE A 201 -6.72 -10.55 6.32
C ILE A 201 -7.91 -9.61 6.20
N ILE A 202 -9.04 -9.98 6.81
CA ILE A 202 -10.26 -9.16 6.87
C ILE A 202 -10.30 -8.42 8.21
N ALA A 203 -10.67 -7.13 8.22
CA ALA A 203 -10.91 -6.43 9.48
C ALA A 203 -12.31 -6.74 10.03
N ASP A 204 -12.43 -6.78 11.36
CA ASP A 204 -13.74 -6.70 12.01
C ASP A 204 -14.26 -5.24 12.06
N GLN A 205 -15.55 -5.08 12.36
CA GLN A 205 -16.21 -3.79 12.26
C GLN A 205 -16.17 -3.03 13.60
N TYR A 206 -15.34 -1.98 13.65
CA TYR A 206 -15.29 -1.08 14.80
C TYR A 206 -16.60 -0.29 14.99
N GLN A 207 -16.93 -0.02 16.25
CA GLN A 207 -17.99 0.90 16.65
C GLN A 207 -17.40 2.34 16.67
N PRO A 208 -18.07 3.36 16.09
CA PRO A 208 -17.50 4.70 15.97
C PRO A 208 -18.11 5.77 16.89
N VAL A 209 -19.12 5.47 17.72
CA VAL A 209 -19.86 6.46 18.52
C VAL A 209 -19.58 6.28 20.02
N PRO A 210 -18.76 7.14 20.66
CA PRO A 210 -18.33 6.95 22.04
C PRO A 210 -19.50 7.03 23.04
N GLN A 211 -19.31 6.41 24.20
CA GLN A 211 -20.30 6.32 25.28
C GLN A 211 -20.97 7.66 25.65
N LEU A 212 -20.24 8.78 25.62
CA LEU A 212 -20.77 10.12 25.88
C LEU A 212 -21.87 10.56 24.89
N TYR A 213 -21.80 10.09 23.65
CA TYR A 213 -22.73 10.45 22.57
C TYR A 213 -23.82 9.39 22.38
N ALA A 214 -23.47 8.09 22.46
CA ALA A 214 -24.42 7.00 22.27
C ALA A 214 -25.35 6.76 23.47
N GLY A 215 -24.95 7.20 24.68
CA GLY A 215 -25.74 7.05 25.90
C GLY A 215 -26.09 5.58 26.19
N GLN A 216 -27.36 5.29 26.51
CA GLN A 216 -27.84 3.92 26.73
C GLN A 216 -27.65 3.01 25.50
N SER A 217 -27.58 3.58 24.29
CA SER A 217 -27.37 2.84 23.05
C SER A 217 -25.93 2.31 22.89
N TYR A 218 -24.96 2.80 23.68
CA TYR A 218 -23.56 2.38 23.56
C TYR A 218 -23.39 0.87 23.76
N ALA A 219 -23.97 0.31 24.82
CA ALA A 219 -23.93 -1.13 25.08
C ALA A 219 -24.56 -1.95 23.93
N LYS A 220 -25.69 -1.47 23.36
CA LYS A 220 -26.33 -2.08 22.19
C LYS A 220 -25.41 -2.10 20.97
N LEU A 221 -24.79 -0.96 20.67
CA LEU A 221 -23.87 -0.81 19.51
C LEU A 221 -22.57 -1.61 19.69
N MET A 222 -22.04 -1.73 20.92
CA MET A 222 -20.89 -2.58 21.22
C MET A 222 -21.23 -4.07 21.11
N GLY A 223 -22.42 -4.49 21.54
CA GLY A 223 -22.91 -5.86 21.33
C GLY A 223 -23.06 -6.20 19.84
N ALA A 224 -23.58 -5.26 19.04
CA ALA A 224 -23.64 -5.41 17.59
C ALA A 224 -22.23 -5.55 16.99
N ALA A 225 -21.27 -4.68 17.33
CA ALA A 225 -19.89 -4.76 16.85
C ALA A 225 -19.21 -6.10 17.22
N ALA A 226 -19.37 -6.58 18.46
CA ALA A 226 -18.88 -7.89 18.88
C ALA A 226 -19.50 -9.05 18.08
N SER A 227 -20.75 -8.90 17.64
CA SER A 227 -21.44 -9.88 16.78
C SER A 227 -20.86 -9.88 15.36
N PHE A 228 -20.41 -8.72 14.85
CA PHE A 228 -19.66 -8.62 13.59
C PHE A 228 -18.26 -9.23 13.68
N THR A 229 -17.54 -9.03 14.79
CA THR A 229 -16.26 -9.74 15.04
C THR A 229 -16.47 -11.25 15.01
N GLN A 230 -17.45 -11.79 15.74
CA GLN A 230 -17.73 -13.23 15.77
C GLN A 230 -18.13 -13.78 14.38
N ALA A 231 -18.87 -13.02 13.57
CA ALA A 231 -19.20 -13.43 12.21
C ALA A 231 -17.98 -13.41 11.27
N ALA A 232 -17.06 -12.44 11.42
CA ALA A 232 -15.80 -12.42 10.69
C ALA A 232 -14.92 -13.63 11.06
N ASP A 233 -14.83 -13.97 12.34
CA ASP A 233 -14.08 -15.14 12.84
C ASP A 233 -14.65 -16.46 12.29
N ASN A 234 -15.96 -16.64 12.42
CA ASN A 234 -16.66 -17.83 11.88
C ASN A 234 -16.51 -17.93 10.36
N LEU A 235 -16.61 -16.81 9.63
CA LEU A 235 -16.41 -16.79 8.19
C LEU A 235 -14.97 -17.18 7.83
N ALA A 236 -13.97 -16.55 8.46
CA ALA A 236 -12.56 -16.83 8.21
C ALA A 236 -12.23 -18.31 8.49
N ALA A 237 -12.68 -18.84 9.64
CA ALA A 237 -12.48 -20.24 10.01
C ALA A 237 -13.10 -21.24 9.00
N ASN A 238 -14.22 -20.88 8.36
CA ASN A 238 -14.88 -21.73 7.35
C ASN A 238 -14.19 -21.71 5.97
N VAL A 239 -13.42 -20.68 5.63
CA VAL A 239 -12.82 -20.50 4.28
C VAL A 239 -11.29 -20.53 4.25
N THR A 240 -10.65 -20.52 5.42
CA THR A 240 -9.18 -20.54 5.57
C THR A 240 -8.56 -21.86 5.10
N ARG A 241 -7.28 -21.83 4.71
CA ARG A 241 -6.53 -22.97 4.17
C ARG A 241 -5.11 -22.92 4.74
N ALA A 242 -4.51 -24.08 5.02
CA ALA A 242 -3.18 -24.16 5.65
C ALA A 242 -2.10 -23.36 4.90
N GLU A 243 -2.00 -23.54 3.58
CA GLU A 243 -1.04 -22.85 2.70
C GLU A 243 -1.54 -21.49 2.16
N ALA A 244 -2.76 -21.09 2.51
CA ALA A 244 -3.40 -19.87 1.99
C ALA A 244 -4.42 -19.31 3.01
N PRO A 245 -3.95 -18.82 4.17
CA PRO A 245 -4.83 -18.51 5.29
C PRO A 245 -5.75 -17.33 5.01
N VAL A 246 -6.92 -17.36 5.66
CA VAL A 246 -7.79 -16.20 5.86
C VAL A 246 -7.83 -15.93 7.36
N LEU A 247 -7.52 -14.70 7.76
CA LEU A 247 -7.35 -14.27 9.16
C LEU A 247 -8.22 -13.02 9.45
N VAL A 248 -8.48 -12.75 10.73
CA VAL A 248 -9.25 -11.57 11.18
C VAL A 248 -8.34 -10.58 11.92
N ALA A 249 -8.37 -9.32 11.50
CA ALA A 249 -7.75 -8.19 12.19
C ALA A 249 -8.77 -7.55 13.14
N HIS A 250 -8.61 -7.78 14.44
CA HIS A 250 -9.50 -7.30 15.50
C HIS A 250 -9.38 -5.80 15.83
N ALA A 251 -9.57 -4.95 14.82
CA ALA A 251 -9.53 -3.50 14.94
C ALA A 251 -10.60 -2.96 15.91
N ALA A 252 -11.80 -3.55 15.94
CA ALA A 252 -12.90 -3.15 16.82
C ALA A 252 -12.49 -3.13 18.30
N SER A 253 -11.70 -4.12 18.73
CA SER A 253 -11.18 -4.22 20.11
C SER A 253 -10.28 -3.04 20.52
N ARG A 254 -9.62 -2.40 19.55
CA ARG A 254 -8.72 -1.25 19.78
C ARG A 254 -9.46 0.09 19.81
N PHE A 255 -10.65 0.16 19.19
CA PHE A 255 -11.46 1.38 19.14
C PHE A 255 -12.33 1.58 20.38
N ALA A 256 -12.72 0.50 21.06
CA ALA A 256 -13.55 0.52 22.25
C ALA A 256 -13.00 1.48 23.35
N GLY A 257 -13.82 2.45 23.77
CA GLY A 257 -13.46 3.49 24.74
C GLY A 257 -12.54 4.60 24.21
N GLN A 258 -12.19 4.59 22.93
CA GLN A 258 -11.32 5.57 22.26
C GLN A 258 -11.95 6.15 20.96
N GLU A 259 -13.21 5.86 20.69
CA GLU A 259 -13.87 6.15 19.41
C GLU A 259 -13.84 7.64 19.06
N GLY A 260 -13.96 8.49 20.07
CA GLY A 260 -13.97 9.96 19.92
C GLY A 260 -12.63 10.61 19.56
N SER A 261 -11.51 9.88 19.65
CA SER A 261 -10.18 10.34 19.16
C SER A 261 -9.73 9.56 17.92
N LEU A 262 -10.21 8.32 17.77
CA LEU A 262 -9.91 7.44 16.64
C LEU A 262 -10.84 7.65 15.44
N THR A 263 -11.95 8.37 15.57
CA THR A 263 -12.87 8.72 14.47
C THR A 263 -13.23 10.21 14.46
N HIS A 264 -13.73 10.70 13.33
CA HIS A 264 -14.18 12.08 13.18
C HIS A 264 -15.56 12.39 13.81
N ILE A 265 -16.15 11.46 14.56
CA ILE A 265 -17.55 11.51 15.00
C ILE A 265 -17.87 12.75 15.85
N ILE A 266 -16.92 13.16 16.70
CA ILE A 266 -17.01 14.35 17.56
C ILE A 266 -16.80 15.63 16.74
N SER A 267 -15.85 15.60 15.79
CA SER A 267 -15.42 16.79 15.03
C SER A 267 -16.33 17.16 13.85
N GLY A 268 -17.10 16.20 13.32
CA GLY A 268 -17.86 16.39 12.08
C GLY A 268 -19.02 15.42 11.86
N SER A 269 -19.46 14.68 12.90
CA SER A 269 -20.52 13.64 12.80
C SER A 269 -20.22 12.54 11.79
N ASP A 270 -18.93 12.28 11.52
CA ASP A 270 -18.43 11.35 10.50
C ASP A 270 -17.74 10.14 11.15
N PHE A 271 -18.08 8.92 10.72
CA PHE A 271 -17.59 7.67 11.33
C PHE A 271 -16.22 7.20 10.83
N HIS A 272 -15.61 7.87 9.85
CA HIS A 272 -14.32 7.47 9.31
C HIS A 272 -13.20 7.67 10.35
N PRO A 273 -12.12 6.86 10.30
CA PRO A 273 -11.01 6.99 11.22
C PRO A 273 -10.29 8.33 11.05
N THR A 274 -9.77 8.86 12.15
CA THR A 274 -8.73 9.91 12.10
C THR A 274 -7.39 9.28 11.68
N GLN A 275 -6.37 10.09 11.41
CA GLN A 275 -4.98 9.62 11.31
C GLN A 275 -4.51 8.72 12.48
N LEU A 276 -5.05 8.89 13.70
CA LEU A 276 -4.76 8.01 14.85
C LEU A 276 -5.58 6.70 14.79
N GLY A 277 -6.82 6.76 14.29
CA GLY A 277 -7.62 5.59 13.95
C GLY A 277 -6.96 4.73 12.87
N TYR A 278 -6.48 5.35 11.78
CA TYR A 278 -5.75 4.66 10.72
C TYR A 278 -4.41 4.07 11.20
N GLU A 279 -3.71 4.73 12.12
CA GLU A 279 -2.53 4.15 12.78
C GLU A 279 -2.92 2.95 13.66
N THR A 280 -4.03 3.03 14.38
CA THR A 280 -4.57 1.94 15.20
C THR A 280 -4.98 0.73 14.37
N ILE A 281 -5.62 0.92 13.22
CA ILE A 281 -5.92 -0.15 12.26
C ILE A 281 -4.62 -0.75 11.69
N ALA A 282 -3.67 0.09 11.28
CA ALA A 282 -2.39 -0.36 10.72
C ALA A 282 -1.58 -1.19 11.73
N LYS A 283 -1.61 -0.84 13.02
CA LYS A 283 -0.98 -1.62 14.09
C LYS A 283 -1.50 -3.04 14.16
N VAL A 284 -2.81 -3.27 14.10
CA VAL A 284 -3.37 -4.63 14.13
C VAL A 284 -2.91 -5.46 12.92
N PHE A 285 -2.96 -4.90 11.71
CA PHE A 285 -2.44 -5.61 10.52
C PHE A 285 -0.92 -5.87 10.61
N ALA A 286 -0.13 -4.93 11.14
CA ALA A 286 1.32 -5.07 11.26
C ALA A 286 1.73 -6.07 12.36
N GLU A 287 1.08 -6.03 13.53
CA GLU A 287 1.22 -7.01 14.60
C GLU A 287 1.00 -8.45 14.06
N MET A 288 0.04 -8.64 13.16
CA MET A 288 -0.27 -9.95 12.55
C MET A 288 0.72 -10.38 11.44
N VAL A 289 1.16 -9.47 10.57
CA VAL A 289 1.98 -9.79 9.39
C VAL A 289 3.48 -9.76 9.69
N TRP A 290 3.90 -8.85 10.57
CA TRP A 290 5.30 -8.51 10.80
C TRP A 290 5.76 -8.72 12.26
N GLY A 291 4.82 -8.90 13.19
CA GLY A 291 5.06 -9.16 14.62
C GLY A 291 5.18 -7.90 15.49
N ASP A 292 5.39 -6.73 14.89
CA ASP A 292 5.36 -5.43 15.57
C ASP A 292 4.97 -4.29 14.60
N TYR A 293 4.85 -3.06 15.11
CA TYR A 293 4.60 -1.84 14.32
C TYR A 293 5.65 -0.78 14.66
N ARG A 294 6.31 -0.26 13.63
CA ARG A 294 7.48 0.62 13.74
C ARG A 294 7.20 2.03 13.25
N VAL A 295 7.85 2.98 13.89
CA VAL A 295 7.91 4.40 13.53
C VAL A 295 9.35 4.89 13.72
N PRO A 296 9.82 5.91 12.99
CA PRO A 296 11.18 6.41 13.19
C PRO A 296 11.32 7.09 14.55
N SER A 297 12.55 7.16 15.09
CA SER A 297 12.87 7.84 16.35
C SER A 297 12.42 9.32 16.38
N SER A 298 12.28 9.95 15.21
CA SER A 298 11.81 11.32 15.02
C SER A 298 10.29 11.50 15.08
N PHE A 299 9.50 10.43 15.04
CA PHE A 299 8.04 10.46 14.83
C PHE A 299 7.28 11.31 15.86
N LEU A 300 7.77 11.33 17.11
CA LEU A 300 7.25 12.14 18.22
C LEU A 300 7.24 13.65 17.96
N THR A 301 7.94 14.14 16.94
CA THR A 301 7.79 15.51 16.44
C THR A 301 6.44 15.61 15.70
N PRO A 302 5.46 16.42 16.14
CA PRO A 302 4.08 16.31 15.64
C PRO A 302 3.91 16.65 14.15
N SER A 303 4.59 17.69 13.66
CA SER A 303 4.53 18.04 12.24
C SER A 303 5.56 17.25 11.44
N ALA A 304 5.10 16.59 10.36
CA ALA A 304 5.98 16.00 9.36
C ALA A 304 7.01 17.01 8.83
N SER A 305 6.62 18.26 8.54
CA SER A 305 7.56 19.28 8.03
C SER A 305 8.68 19.64 9.01
N GLN A 306 8.49 19.39 10.31
CA GLN A 306 9.47 19.65 11.37
C GLN A 306 10.31 18.42 11.76
N ARG A 307 9.89 17.19 11.41
CA ARG A 307 10.66 15.96 11.66
C ARG A 307 12.05 16.05 10.99
N PRO A 308 13.17 15.80 11.71
CA PRO A 308 14.45 15.57 11.05
C PRO A 308 14.34 14.31 10.18
N MET A 309 15.01 14.32 9.02
CA MET A 309 15.00 13.17 8.11
C MET A 309 15.75 11.99 8.73
N THR A 310 15.11 10.82 8.74
CA THR A 310 15.67 9.55 9.20
C THR A 310 15.97 8.62 8.02
N ILE A 311 16.77 7.59 8.27
CA ILE A 311 17.13 6.56 7.29
C ILE A 311 16.94 5.20 7.98
N VAL A 312 16.21 4.28 7.36
CA VAL A 312 16.13 2.88 7.76
C VAL A 312 16.86 2.07 6.69
N VAL A 313 17.80 1.23 7.12
CA VAL A 313 18.67 0.43 6.25
C VAL A 313 18.57 -1.02 6.71
N ASN A 314 18.04 -1.89 5.85
CA ASN A 314 17.77 -3.31 6.16
C ASN A 314 17.13 -3.50 7.55
N SER A 315 15.89 -3.00 7.70
CA SER A 315 15.12 -2.96 8.97
C SER A 315 15.69 -2.12 10.13
N THR A 316 16.88 -1.51 10.01
CA THR A 316 17.56 -0.83 11.13
C THR A 316 17.65 0.68 10.93
N GLU A 317 17.20 1.49 11.89
CA GLU A 317 17.36 2.95 11.81
C GLU A 317 18.83 3.37 11.97
N LEU A 318 19.38 4.09 10.99
CA LEU A 318 20.79 4.44 10.90
C LEU A 318 21.12 5.69 11.73
N ASN A 319 21.44 5.49 13.01
CA ASN A 319 21.96 6.56 13.85
C ASN A 319 23.43 6.91 13.51
N THR A 320 23.63 7.77 12.51
CA THR A 320 24.93 8.37 12.17
C THR A 320 25.01 9.85 12.59
N PRO A 321 26.18 10.40 12.94
CA PRO A 321 26.40 11.85 13.00
C PRO A 321 26.35 12.54 11.64
N ASN A 322 26.51 11.79 10.53
CA ASN A 322 26.47 12.29 9.15
C ASN A 322 25.02 12.31 8.66
N LYS A 323 24.21 13.23 9.20
CA LYS A 323 22.77 13.33 8.91
C LYS A 323 22.49 13.56 7.40
N PRO A 324 21.30 13.18 6.91
CA PRO A 324 20.87 13.50 5.54
C PRO A 324 20.96 15.00 5.24
N ILE A 325 21.26 15.35 3.99
CA ILE A 325 21.30 16.74 3.53
C ILE A 325 20.33 16.89 2.35
N VAL A 326 19.42 17.87 2.43
CA VAL A 326 18.61 18.27 1.28
C VAL A 326 19.38 19.31 0.47
N ARG A 327 19.53 19.11 -0.85
CA ARG A 327 20.01 20.14 -1.80
C ARG A 327 19.17 20.11 -3.06
N SER A 328 18.71 21.27 -3.52
CA SER A 328 17.89 21.40 -4.73
C SER A 328 16.67 20.45 -4.76
N GLY A 329 16.03 20.24 -3.61
CA GLY A 329 14.89 19.32 -3.44
C GLY A 329 15.25 17.82 -3.34
N GLN A 330 16.51 17.43 -3.60
CA GLN A 330 16.95 16.04 -3.52
C GLN A 330 17.61 15.72 -2.16
N ASN A 331 17.36 14.51 -1.66
CA ASN A 331 17.92 13.98 -0.42
C ASN A 331 19.26 13.28 -0.68
N PHE A 332 20.32 13.66 0.03
CA PHE A 332 21.66 13.07 -0.07
C PHE A 332 22.06 12.41 1.24
N LEU A 333 22.63 11.20 1.14
CA LEU A 333 23.04 10.38 2.28
C LEU A 333 24.55 10.13 2.28
N ALA A 334 25.13 9.95 3.47
CA ALA A 334 26.52 9.58 3.64
C ALA A 334 26.74 8.13 3.18
N LEU A 335 27.30 7.97 1.97
CA LEU A 335 27.43 6.68 1.26
C LEU A 335 28.08 5.59 2.10
N ALA A 336 29.19 5.90 2.78
CA ALA A 336 29.94 4.95 3.60
C ALA A 336 29.13 4.40 4.79
N ASP A 337 28.19 5.19 5.33
CA ASP A 337 27.41 4.79 6.51
C ASP A 337 26.23 3.89 6.09
N VAL A 338 25.61 4.17 4.93
CA VAL A 338 24.62 3.27 4.30
C VAL A 338 25.26 1.95 3.90
N LEU A 339 26.43 1.97 3.24
CA LEU A 339 27.13 0.74 2.84
C LEU A 339 27.49 -0.12 4.06
N LYS A 340 28.02 0.49 5.13
CA LYS A 340 28.32 -0.21 6.38
C LYS A 340 27.08 -0.88 6.97
N ALA A 341 25.93 -0.22 6.97
CA ALA A 341 24.68 -0.78 7.47
C ALA A 341 24.11 -1.90 6.57
N MET A 342 24.35 -1.84 5.25
CA MET A 342 24.03 -2.92 4.31
C MET A 342 25.04 -4.09 4.32
N GLY A 343 26.08 -4.06 5.17
CA GLY A 343 27.19 -5.02 5.14
C GLY A 343 28.07 -4.94 3.87
N ALA A 344 27.90 -3.88 3.08
CA ALA A 344 28.62 -3.64 1.83
C ALA A 344 29.98 -2.98 2.07
N SER A 345 30.90 -3.12 1.12
CA SER A 345 32.21 -2.47 1.18
C SER A 345 32.46 -1.55 -0.02
N GLY A 346 33.21 -0.47 0.22
CA GLY A 346 33.60 0.49 -0.81
C GLY A 346 35.08 0.87 -0.67
N LYS A 347 35.79 0.91 -1.80
CA LYS A 347 37.18 1.35 -1.92
C LYS A 347 37.21 2.75 -2.54
N TRP A 348 37.97 3.66 -1.95
CA TRP A 348 38.19 5.01 -2.48
C TRP A 348 39.50 5.09 -3.27
N ASP A 349 39.50 5.84 -4.37
CA ASP A 349 40.72 6.23 -5.11
C ASP A 349 40.83 7.78 -5.17
N ASN A 350 41.93 8.30 -4.63
CA ASN A 350 42.27 9.72 -4.64
C ASN A 350 42.60 10.26 -6.04
N LYS A 351 43.17 9.44 -6.94
CA LYS A 351 43.64 9.89 -8.26
C LYS A 351 42.47 10.27 -9.16
N THR A 352 41.40 9.49 -9.10
CA THR A 352 40.16 9.67 -9.88
C THR A 352 39.04 10.32 -9.07
N SER A 353 39.25 10.57 -7.77
CA SER A 353 38.24 11.06 -6.82
C SER A 353 36.94 10.25 -6.90
N SER A 354 37.07 8.93 -6.79
CA SER A 354 35.96 7.99 -6.99
C SER A 354 35.87 6.89 -5.94
N ALA A 355 34.64 6.52 -5.57
CA ALA A 355 34.34 5.34 -4.77
C ALA A 355 33.93 4.17 -5.68
N THR A 356 34.59 3.03 -5.54
CA THR A 356 34.21 1.74 -6.16
C THR A 356 33.59 0.85 -5.09
N ILE A 357 32.37 0.39 -5.32
CA ILE A 357 31.56 -0.39 -4.40
C ILE A 357 31.31 -1.77 -5.02
N VAL A 358 31.30 -2.82 -4.19
CA VAL A 358 30.85 -4.16 -4.62
C VAL A 358 29.75 -4.64 -3.69
N TYR A 359 28.59 -4.98 -4.25
CA TYR A 359 27.43 -5.53 -3.52
C TYR A 359 26.58 -6.43 -4.43
N GLY A 360 26.09 -7.57 -3.93
CA GLY A 360 25.19 -8.45 -4.70
C GLY A 360 25.77 -8.95 -6.04
N GLY A 361 27.10 -9.02 -6.17
CA GLY A 361 27.80 -9.31 -7.43
C GLY A 361 27.97 -8.10 -8.37
N ARG A 362 27.27 -6.99 -8.14
CA ARG A 362 27.40 -5.74 -8.92
C ARG A 362 28.61 -4.93 -8.48
N THR A 363 29.23 -4.23 -9.42
CA THR A 363 30.32 -3.26 -9.18
C THR A 363 29.89 -1.87 -9.62
N VAL A 364 29.91 -0.90 -8.69
CA VAL A 364 29.49 0.48 -8.94
C VAL A 364 30.62 1.46 -8.69
N VAL A 365 30.96 2.30 -9.68
CA VAL A 365 31.95 3.37 -9.58
C VAL A 365 31.27 4.74 -9.61
N ILE A 366 31.53 5.55 -8.58
CA ILE A 366 30.94 6.86 -8.34
C ILE A 366 32.06 7.90 -8.29
N THR A 367 32.12 8.81 -9.25
CA THR A 367 33.09 9.91 -9.30
C THR A 367 32.48 11.20 -8.75
N ILE A 368 33.19 11.90 -7.86
CA ILE A 368 32.75 13.19 -7.32
C ILE A 368 32.60 14.22 -8.44
N GLY A 369 31.52 15.02 -8.40
CA GLY A 369 31.21 16.01 -9.43
C GLY A 369 30.62 15.44 -10.73
N SER A 370 30.64 14.13 -10.94
CA SER A 370 30.08 13.48 -12.13
C SER A 370 28.55 13.38 -12.07
N LYS A 371 27.87 13.76 -13.15
CA LYS A 371 26.45 13.43 -13.41
C LYS A 371 26.25 12.00 -13.98
N THR A 372 27.27 11.15 -13.92
CA THR A 372 27.19 9.75 -14.29
C THR A 372 27.90 8.85 -13.28
N ILE A 373 27.27 7.74 -12.93
CA ILE A 373 27.89 6.60 -12.25
C ILE A 373 28.11 5.48 -13.27
N GLN A 374 29.00 4.54 -12.96
CA GLN A 374 29.15 3.31 -13.75
C GLN A 374 28.68 2.13 -12.91
N ALA A 375 27.71 1.35 -13.39
CA ALA A 375 27.28 0.10 -12.77
C ALA A 375 27.53 -1.03 -13.77
N ASP A 376 28.34 -2.02 -13.36
CA ASP A 376 28.75 -3.16 -14.21
C ASP A 376 29.30 -2.71 -15.59
N GLY A 377 30.10 -1.64 -15.57
CA GLY A 377 30.69 -1.00 -16.76
C GLY A 377 29.73 -0.11 -17.58
N ARG A 378 28.42 -0.13 -17.30
CA ARG A 378 27.42 0.69 -17.99
C ARG A 378 27.29 2.05 -17.31
N LYS A 379 27.26 3.14 -18.10
CA LYS A 379 27.03 4.49 -17.58
C LYS A 379 25.55 4.71 -17.29
N ILE A 380 25.24 5.18 -16.09
CA ILE A 380 23.91 5.58 -15.64
C ILE A 380 23.95 7.07 -15.31
N ALA A 381 23.00 7.85 -15.83
CA ALA A 381 22.89 9.27 -15.55
C ALA A 381 22.26 9.52 -14.16
N ILE A 382 22.72 10.56 -13.47
CA ILE A 382 22.14 11.04 -12.21
C ILE A 382 21.99 12.57 -12.25
N ASP A 383 20.84 13.09 -11.80
CA ASP A 383 20.50 14.51 -11.93
C ASP A 383 21.49 15.43 -11.22
N SER A 384 21.86 15.04 -10.00
CA SER A 384 22.79 15.73 -9.13
C SER A 384 24.04 14.88 -8.89
N PRO A 385 25.25 15.45 -8.99
CA PRO A 385 26.48 14.71 -8.77
C PRO A 385 26.71 14.37 -7.29
N ALA A 386 27.50 13.33 -7.04
CA ALA A 386 28.06 13.04 -5.72
C ALA A 386 29.01 14.16 -5.28
N PHE A 387 29.02 14.51 -3.99
CA PHE A 387 29.89 15.55 -3.43
C PHE A 387 30.58 15.09 -2.13
N LEU A 388 31.69 15.75 -1.77
CA LEU A 388 32.34 15.54 -0.48
C LEU A 388 31.76 16.49 0.57
N GLN A 389 31.24 15.94 1.66
CA GLN A 389 30.76 16.69 2.83
C GLN A 389 31.76 16.56 3.96
N LYS A 390 32.03 17.66 4.67
CA LYS A 390 32.79 17.64 5.93
C LYS A 390 31.83 17.58 7.12
N THR A 391 32.10 16.70 8.07
CA THR A 391 31.34 16.53 9.32
C THR A 391 32.35 16.50 10.48
N GLY A 392 32.51 17.61 11.18
CA GLY A 392 33.56 17.77 12.19
C GLY A 392 34.96 17.61 11.60
N LYS A 393 35.63 16.49 11.90
CA LYS A 393 36.94 16.11 11.36
C LYS A 393 36.86 15.15 10.16
N GLU A 394 35.73 14.47 9.95
CA GLU A 394 35.55 13.51 8.86
C GLU A 394 35.18 14.23 7.54
N VAL A 395 35.51 13.60 6.41
CA VAL A 395 35.00 13.96 5.08
C VAL A 395 34.41 12.70 4.45
N LYS A 396 33.16 12.76 3.99
CA LYS A 396 32.45 11.61 3.38
C LYS A 396 31.82 11.98 2.05
N THR A 397 31.76 10.99 1.15
CA THR A 397 30.95 11.06 -0.07
C THR A 397 29.47 11.06 0.30
N TYR A 398 28.77 12.10 -0.14
CA TYR A 398 27.32 12.20 -0.13
C TYR A 398 26.79 11.96 -1.54
N LEU A 399 25.75 11.12 -1.63
CA LEU A 399 25.15 10.65 -2.87
C LEU A 399 23.62 10.86 -2.82
N PRO A 400 22.94 11.30 -3.90
CA PRO A 400 21.49 11.42 -3.90
C PRO A 400 20.83 10.04 -3.82
N LEU A 401 19.70 9.97 -3.13
CA LEU A 401 18.98 8.72 -2.80
C LEU A 401 18.75 7.81 -4.03
N ALA A 402 18.28 8.37 -5.16
CA ALA A 402 18.00 7.62 -6.39
C ALA A 402 19.25 6.94 -7.02
N ALA A 403 20.46 7.45 -6.77
CA ALA A 403 21.68 6.86 -7.31
C ALA A 403 22.12 5.60 -6.54
N LEU A 404 21.64 5.40 -5.30
CA LEU A 404 21.80 4.14 -4.57
C LEU A 404 20.99 3.04 -5.26
N ALA A 405 19.71 3.28 -5.57
CA ALA A 405 18.86 2.33 -6.29
C ALA A 405 19.41 2.00 -7.69
N ALA A 406 19.59 3.03 -8.52
CA ALA A 406 19.96 2.84 -9.92
C ALA A 406 21.34 2.17 -10.10
N GLY A 407 22.30 2.45 -9.20
CA GLY A 407 23.62 1.83 -9.23
C GLY A 407 23.65 0.44 -8.57
N LEU A 408 23.40 0.40 -7.26
CA LEU A 408 23.66 -0.79 -6.43
C LEU A 408 22.56 -1.84 -6.53
N GLY A 409 21.39 -1.47 -7.08
CA GLY A 409 20.24 -2.37 -7.18
C GLY A 409 19.42 -2.49 -5.89
N PHE A 410 19.79 -1.78 -4.82
CA PHE A 410 18.97 -1.66 -3.61
C PHE A 410 17.55 -1.21 -3.97
N ASP A 411 16.58 -1.68 -3.20
CA ASP A 411 15.28 -1.03 -3.14
C ASP A 411 15.37 0.23 -2.25
N VAL A 412 14.80 1.34 -2.71
CA VAL A 412 15.02 2.65 -2.08
C VAL A 412 13.79 3.53 -2.15
N GLU A 413 13.08 3.62 -1.03
CA GLU A 413 11.78 4.28 -0.92
C GLU A 413 11.80 5.45 0.06
N TYR A 414 10.81 6.35 -0.02
CA TYR A 414 10.73 7.52 0.85
C TYR A 414 9.31 7.86 1.29
N SER A 415 9.03 7.68 2.59
CA SER A 415 7.82 8.22 3.21
C SER A 415 7.98 9.72 3.48
N ALA A 416 7.16 10.52 2.82
CA ALA A 416 7.04 11.95 3.12
C ALA A 416 6.40 12.22 4.49
N GLN A 417 5.54 11.32 4.98
CA GLN A 417 4.82 11.46 6.25
C GLN A 417 5.74 11.19 7.45
N LEU A 418 6.51 10.11 7.39
CA LEU A 418 7.52 9.76 8.40
C LEU A 418 8.81 10.58 8.24
N ARG A 419 9.04 11.17 7.05
CA ARG A 419 10.33 11.73 6.59
C ARG A 419 11.47 10.73 6.69
N THR A 420 11.18 9.48 6.35
CA THR A 420 12.10 8.35 6.42
C THR A 420 12.42 7.86 5.01
N ALA A 421 13.71 7.76 4.70
CA ALA A 421 14.17 6.98 3.55
C ALA A 421 14.42 5.53 3.98
N PHE A 422 13.88 4.57 3.24
CA PHE A 422 14.08 3.14 3.43
C PHE A 422 15.05 2.63 2.38
N ILE A 423 15.97 1.75 2.77
CA ILE A 423 17.02 1.18 1.89
C ILE A 423 17.13 -0.31 2.19
N ASN A 424 16.65 -1.13 1.26
CA ASN A 424 16.50 -2.57 1.43
C ASN A 424 17.28 -3.36 0.34
N PRO A 425 17.71 -4.61 0.64
CA PRO A 425 18.68 -5.37 -0.16
C PRO A 425 18.19 -5.76 -1.55
#